data_AF-A0A9Q3P6Z0-F1
#
_entry.id   AF-A0A9Q3P6Z0-F1
#
_cell.length_a   1.000
_cell.length_b   1.000
_cell.length_c   1.000
_cell.angle_alpha   90.00
_cell.angle_beta   90.00
_cell.angle_gamma   90.00
#
_symmetry.space_group_name_H-M   'P 1'
#
loop_
_entity.id
_entity.type
_entity.pdbx_description
1 polymer ?
#
loop_
_entity_poly.entity_id
_entity_poly.type
_entity_poly.pdbx_seq_one_letter_code
_entity_poly.pdbx_strand_id
1 'polypeptide(L)'
;MKEGGYVSLYISDFRSLVSRIWDWGERTLIHHFRKGLPSRILDQLPSHPSKIDSLQDLMDVTLELDTRYHERQQEKSNHQEKKPEASNSNSSHPQNSSSSSQKKDKNFQKRNKPHSSLLNKVFKLMNSEK
;
A
#
# COMPACT_ATOMS: atom_id res chain seq x y z
N MET A 1 -4.10 8.31 -9.71
CA MET A 1 -3.59 7.12 -8.99
C MET A 1 -4.77 6.31 -8.43
N LYS A 2 -4.59 5.04 -8.05
CA LYS A 2 -5.63 4.24 -7.35
C LYS A 2 -5.56 4.48 -5.83
N GLU A 3 -6.67 4.28 -5.11
CA GLU A 3 -6.78 4.47 -3.65
C GLU A 3 -5.85 3.62 -2.79
N GLY A 4 -5.25 2.54 -3.31
CA GLY A 4 -4.27 1.70 -2.61
C GLY A 4 -2.86 1.75 -3.19
N GLY A 5 -2.63 2.61 -4.19
CA GLY A 5 -1.33 2.75 -4.84
C GLY A 5 -0.37 3.59 -4.01
N TYR A 6 0.93 3.37 -4.21
CA TYR A 6 1.99 4.19 -3.60
C TYR A 6 2.18 5.49 -4.37
N VAL A 7 2.25 6.60 -3.63
CA VAL A 7 2.49 7.94 -4.18
C VAL A 7 3.86 8.06 -4.82
N SER A 8 4.88 7.35 -4.32
CA SER A 8 6.24 7.38 -4.89
C SER A 8 6.28 6.99 -6.37
N LEU A 9 5.48 5.99 -6.76
CA LEU A 9 5.36 5.58 -8.16
C LEU A 9 4.67 6.66 -8.99
N TYR A 10 3.57 7.23 -8.46
CA TYR A 10 2.86 8.32 -9.11
C TYR A 10 3.72 9.57 -9.30
N ILE A 11 4.52 9.95 -8.29
CA ILE A 11 5.48 11.07 -8.39
C ILE A 11 6.50 10.80 -9.50
N SER A 12 7.02 9.58 -9.57
CA SER A 12 8.01 9.20 -10.59
C SER A 12 7.42 9.31 -12.00
N ASP A 13 6.22 8.77 -12.20
CA ASP A 13 5.49 8.85 -13.47
C ASP A 13 5.16 10.31 -13.83
N PHE A 14 4.72 11.09 -12.84
CA PHE A 14 4.39 12.50 -13.02
C PHE A 14 5.62 13.30 -13.42
N ARG A 15 6.76 13.15 -12.73
CA ARG A 15 8.02 13.81 -13.08
C ARG A 15 8.47 13.45 -14.50
N SER A 16 8.37 12.17 -14.88
CA SER A 16 8.65 11.73 -16.26
C SER A 16 7.77 12.43 -17.29
N LEU A 17 6.47 12.61 -16.98
CA LEU A 17 5.54 13.34 -17.84
C LEU A 17 5.89 14.84 -17.92
N VAL A 18 6.19 15.47 -16.79
CA VAL A 18 6.56 16.89 -16.72
C VAL A 18 7.83 17.17 -17.51
N SER A 19 8.84 16.30 -17.45
CA SER A 19 10.06 16.43 -18.25
C SER A 19 9.81 16.43 -19.77
N ARG A 20 8.66 15.93 -20.22
CA ARG A 20 8.26 15.91 -21.64
C ARG A 20 7.39 17.11 -22.04
N ILE A 21 6.95 17.91 -21.08
CA ILE A 21 6.05 19.05 -21.28
C ILE A 21 6.83 20.33 -20.95
N TRP A 22 7.13 21.13 -21.96
CA TRP A 22 8.00 22.32 -21.80
C TRP A 22 7.26 23.57 -21.28
N ASP A 23 5.98 23.74 -21.61
CA ASP A 23 5.29 25.04 -21.47
C ASP A 23 4.31 25.14 -20.28
N TRP A 24 4.37 24.22 -19.31
CA TRP A 24 3.44 24.27 -18.17
C TRP A 24 4.02 25.04 -16.99
N GLY A 25 3.30 26.08 -16.57
CA GLY A 25 3.62 26.80 -15.35
C GLY A 25 3.40 25.94 -14.10
N GLU A 26 4.13 26.25 -13.03
CA GLU A 26 4.11 25.49 -11.77
C GLU A 26 2.70 25.37 -11.15
N ARG A 27 1.89 26.45 -11.22
CA ARG A 27 0.50 26.42 -10.75
C ARG A 27 -0.35 25.37 -11.47
N THR A 28 -0.13 25.22 -12.79
CA THR A 28 -0.82 24.22 -13.61
C THR A 28 -0.36 22.82 -13.24
N LEU A 29 0.94 22.63 -12.99
CA LEU A 29 1.50 21.37 -12.53
C LEU A 29 0.93 20.96 -11.17
N ILE A 30 0.88 21.89 -10.21
CA ILE A 30 0.26 21.68 -8.90
C ILE A 30 -1.21 21.26 -9.05
N HIS A 31 -1.97 21.95 -9.90
CA HIS A 31 -3.37 21.60 -10.14
C HIS A 31 -3.54 20.19 -10.69
N HIS A 32 -2.75 19.81 -11.70
CA HIS A 32 -2.79 18.48 -12.29
C HIS A 32 -2.31 17.40 -11.33
N PHE A 33 -1.29 17.68 -10.53
CA PHE A 33 -0.80 16.76 -9.52
C PHE A 33 -1.90 16.46 -8.49
N ARG A 34 -2.54 17.51 -7.92
CA ARG A 34 -3.63 17.34 -6.95
C ARG A 34 -4.80 16.55 -7.52
N LYS A 35 -5.14 16.76 -8.80
CA LYS A 35 -6.22 16.02 -9.48
C LYS A 35 -5.94 14.52 -9.60
N GLY A 36 -4.67 14.12 -9.64
CA GLY A 36 -4.28 12.72 -9.73
C GLY A 36 -4.18 11.99 -8.39
N LEU A 37 -4.30 12.71 -7.27
CA LEU A 37 -4.19 12.15 -5.92
C LEU A 37 -5.47 11.42 -5.49
N PRO A 38 -5.32 10.35 -4.67
CA PRO A 38 -6.45 9.66 -4.05
C PRO A 38 -7.13 10.56 -3.00
N SER A 39 -8.42 10.33 -2.77
CA SER A 39 -9.21 11.15 -1.83
C SER A 39 -8.63 11.10 -0.43
N ARG A 40 -8.12 9.95 0.01
CA ARG A 40 -7.48 9.76 1.33
C ARG A 40 -6.37 10.76 1.63
N ILE A 41 -5.63 11.19 0.61
CA ILE A 41 -4.53 12.15 0.76
C ILE A 41 -5.06 13.58 0.65
N LEU A 42 -6.00 13.81 -0.28
CA LEU A 42 -6.64 15.11 -0.45
C LEU A 42 -7.35 15.58 0.83
N ASP A 43 -7.93 14.65 1.60
CA ASP A 43 -8.59 14.96 2.87
C ASP A 43 -7.60 15.30 3.99
N GLN A 44 -6.38 14.74 3.94
CA GLN A 44 -5.34 14.97 4.95
C GLN A 44 -4.48 16.19 4.65
N LEU A 45 -4.42 16.60 3.38
CA LEU A 45 -3.60 17.71 2.91
C LEU A 45 -3.90 19.04 3.63
N PRO A 46 -5.17 19.45 3.87
CA PRO A 46 -5.47 20.69 4.60
C PRO A 46 -5.13 20.64 6.09
N SER A 47 -5.05 19.43 6.65
CA SER A 47 -4.68 19.23 8.06
C SER A 47 -3.17 19.27 8.28
N HIS A 48 -2.37 19.28 7.22
CA HIS A 48 -0.92 19.28 7.32
C HIS A 48 -0.41 20.67 7.73
N PRO A 49 0.52 20.78 8.70
CA PRO A 49 0.99 22.08 9.21
C PRO A 49 1.90 22.84 8.24
N SER A 50 2.51 22.14 7.27
CA SER A 50 3.44 22.76 6.31
C SER A 50 2.72 23.60 5.27
N LYS A 51 3.29 24.76 4.95
CA LYS A 51 2.88 25.55 3.79
C LYS A 51 3.30 24.83 2.51
N ILE A 52 2.39 24.78 1.54
CA ILE A 52 2.59 24.13 0.25
C ILE A 52 2.64 25.23 -0.80
N ASP A 53 3.81 25.82 -0.99
CA ASP A 53 4.00 26.95 -1.89
C ASP A 53 4.62 26.51 -3.24
N SER A 54 5.35 25.40 -3.24
CA SER A 54 5.90 24.78 -4.46
C SER A 54 5.29 23.41 -4.77
N LEU A 55 5.41 23.00 -6.05
CA LEU A 55 5.14 21.63 -6.48
C LEU A 55 5.98 20.61 -5.70
N GLN A 56 7.24 20.95 -5.37
CA GLN A 56 8.12 20.04 -4.65
C GLN A 56 7.63 19.81 -3.21
N ASP A 57 7.27 20.88 -2.49
CA ASP A 57 6.68 20.79 -1.15
C ASP A 57 5.42 19.93 -1.17
N LEU A 58 4.59 20.10 -2.20
CA LEU A 58 3.38 19.30 -2.37
C LEU A 58 3.74 17.82 -2.51
N MET A 59 4.71 17.47 -3.35
CA MET A 59 5.16 16.08 -3.53
C MET A 59 5.66 15.47 -2.22
N ASP A 60 6.45 16.22 -1.47
CA ASP A 60 7.06 15.75 -0.22
C ASP A 60 6.01 15.51 0.87
N VAL A 61 5.09 16.45 1.07
CA VAL A 61 3.96 16.28 2.01
C VAL A 61 3.08 15.10 1.61
N THR A 62 2.80 14.96 0.31
CA THR A 62 1.98 13.87 -0.20
C THR A 62 2.65 12.51 0.05
N LEU A 63 3.96 12.43 -0.12
CA LEU A 63 4.76 11.22 0.12
C LEU A 63 4.81 10.85 1.61
N GLU A 64 4.93 11.84 2.50
CA GLU A 64 4.91 11.63 3.95
C GLU A 64 3.57 11.06 4.41
N LEU A 65 2.46 11.65 3.97
CA LEU A 65 1.11 11.17 4.28
C LEU A 65 0.88 9.74 3.78
N ASP A 66 1.36 9.42 2.59
CA ASP A 66 1.27 8.09 2.00
C ASP A 66 2.07 7.05 2.80
N THR A 67 3.31 7.39 3.16
CA THR A 67 4.20 6.53 3.95
C THR A 67 3.53 6.18 5.28
N ARG A 68 3.05 7.19 6.01
CA ARG A 68 2.36 7.01 7.29
C ARG A 68 1.08 6.19 7.16
N TYR A 69 0.33 6.37 6.07
CA TYR A 69 -0.85 5.54 5.80
C TYR A 69 -0.46 4.07 5.65
N HIS A 70 0.56 3.78 4.84
CA HIS A 70 0.99 2.41 4.57
C HIS A 70 1.59 1.73 5.82
N GLU A 71 2.34 2.46 6.64
CA GLU A 71 2.81 1.98 7.95
C GLU A 71 1.65 1.59 8.86
N ARG A 72 0.65 2.47 9.00
CA ARG A 72 -0.55 2.19 9.81
C ARG A 72 -1.33 0.98 9.30
N GLN A 73 -1.40 0.78 7.98
CA GLN A 73 -2.08 -0.39 7.43
C GLN A 73 -1.31 -1.68 7.72
N GLN A 74 0.02 -1.66 7.73
CA GLN A 74 0.85 -2.80 8.14
C GLN A 74 0.71 -3.11 9.63
N GLU A 75 0.65 -2.10 10.50
CA GLU A 75 0.41 -2.31 11.93
C GLU A 75 -0.91 -3.03 12.20
N LYS A 76 -1.98 -2.60 11.52
CA LYS A 76 -3.31 -3.21 11.63
C LYS A 76 -3.31 -4.67 11.16
N SER A 77 -2.65 -5.00 10.05
CA SER A 77 -2.56 -6.39 9.59
C SER A 77 -1.81 -7.26 10.60
N ASN A 78 -0.72 -6.73 11.18
CA ASN A 78 0.09 -7.47 12.15
C ASN A 78 -0.63 -7.70 13.50
N HIS A 79 -1.57 -6.82 13.87
CA HIS A 79 -2.37 -6.99 15.09
C HIS A 79 -3.54 -7.96 14.92
N GLN A 80 -4.05 -8.16 13.69
CA GLN A 80 -5.15 -9.10 13.44
C GLN A 80 -4.71 -10.57 13.40
N GLU A 81 -3.42 -10.87 13.26
CA GLU A 81 -2.92 -12.26 13.25
C GLU A 81 -2.79 -12.89 14.64
N LYS A 82 -3.02 -12.15 15.73
CA LYS A 82 -3.07 -12.70 17.09
C LYS A 82 -4.51 -13.09 17.47
N LYS A 83 -5.13 -13.99 16.72
CA LYS A 83 -6.22 -14.79 17.30
C LYS A 83 -5.57 -15.88 18.16
N PRO A 84 -5.90 -16.01 19.45
CA PRO A 84 -5.38 -17.12 20.25
C PRO A 84 -5.85 -18.41 19.58
N GLU A 85 -4.88 -19.25 19.24
CA GLU A 85 -5.07 -20.61 18.79
C GLU A 85 -5.86 -21.33 19.90
N ALA A 86 -7.14 -21.58 19.67
CA ALA A 86 -7.93 -22.44 20.54
C ALA A 86 -7.32 -23.84 20.42
N SER A 87 -6.48 -24.20 21.39
CA SER A 87 -5.90 -25.52 21.55
C SER A 87 -7.02 -26.54 21.77
N ASN A 88 -7.50 -27.18 20.70
CA ASN A 88 -8.33 -28.36 20.82
C ASN A 88 -7.43 -29.59 20.68
N SER A 89 -7.05 -30.15 21.84
CA SER A 89 -6.38 -31.44 21.95
C SER A 89 -7.30 -32.55 21.42
N ASN A 90 -6.73 -33.44 20.61
CA ASN A 90 -7.39 -34.64 20.09
C ASN A 90 -7.91 -35.56 21.22
N SER A 91 -9.14 -36.05 21.07
CA SER A 91 -9.63 -37.30 21.68
C SER A 91 -10.69 -37.91 20.76
N SER A 92 -10.65 -39.23 20.63
CA SER A 92 -11.03 -40.04 19.47
C SER A 92 -12.37 -40.80 19.58
N HIS A 93 -13.20 -40.73 18.51
CA HIS A 93 -14.15 -41.75 17.94
C HIS A 93 -15.42 -42.18 18.73
N PRO A 94 -16.49 -42.80 18.12
CA PRO A 94 -17.10 -42.64 16.76
C PRO A 94 -18.67 -42.74 16.65
N GLN A 95 -19.18 -42.48 15.42
CA GLN A 95 -20.50 -42.84 14.79
C GLN A 95 -21.78 -42.12 15.29
N ASN A 96 -22.81 -41.76 14.50
CA ASN A 96 -23.42 -42.36 13.30
C ASN A 96 -24.35 -41.35 12.55
N SER A 97 -24.54 -41.56 11.23
CA SER A 97 -25.67 -41.21 10.29
C SER A 97 -26.46 -39.88 10.43
N SER A 98 -26.92 -39.13 9.40
CA SER A 98 -27.15 -39.37 7.96
C SER A 98 -27.61 -38.07 7.25
N SER A 99 -27.38 -37.99 5.92
CA SER A 99 -28.00 -37.09 4.90
C SER A 99 -27.66 -35.58 4.98
N SER A 100 -27.45 -34.81 3.92
CA SER A 100 -27.49 -35.00 2.46
C SER A 100 -26.66 -33.90 1.77
N SER A 101 -26.00 -34.28 0.68
CA SER A 101 -25.64 -33.52 -0.53
C SER A 101 -25.47 -31.99 -0.48
N GLN A 102 -24.27 -31.49 -0.83
CA GLN A 102 -24.07 -30.74 -2.09
C GLN A 102 -22.59 -30.51 -2.42
N LYS A 103 -22.35 -30.27 -3.71
CA LYS A 103 -21.16 -30.63 -4.49
C LYS A 103 -19.96 -29.69 -4.30
N LYS A 104 -18.79 -30.30 -4.50
CA LYS A 104 -17.45 -29.71 -4.62
C LYS A 104 -17.36 -28.80 -5.84
N ASP A 105 -16.67 -27.65 -5.70
CA ASP A 105 -15.88 -27.09 -6.79
C ASP A 105 -14.60 -26.37 -6.30
N LYS A 106 -13.48 -26.98 -6.70
CA LYS A 106 -12.20 -26.44 -7.21
C LYS A 106 -11.44 -25.34 -6.44
N ASN A 107 -10.55 -25.87 -5.61
CA ASN A 107 -9.17 -25.45 -5.34
C ASN A 107 -8.51 -24.58 -6.44
N PHE A 108 -8.13 -23.34 -6.10
CA PHE A 108 -7.08 -22.58 -6.77
C PHE A 108 -6.03 -22.17 -5.73
N GLN A 109 -5.01 -23.01 -5.57
CA GLN A 109 -3.74 -22.60 -4.98
C GLN A 109 -3.02 -21.65 -5.95
N LYS A 110 -3.07 -20.34 -5.69
CA LYS A 110 -2.10 -19.40 -6.25
C LYS A 110 -1.03 -19.12 -5.19
N ARG A 111 0.12 -19.76 -5.37
CA ARG A 111 1.38 -19.48 -4.67
C ARG A 111 1.74 -18.00 -4.84
N ASN A 112 1.48 -17.19 -3.81
CA ASN A 112 2.13 -15.89 -3.69
C ASN A 112 3.45 -16.10 -2.95
N LYS A 113 4.55 -16.15 -3.70
CA LYS A 113 5.89 -15.99 -3.14
C LYS A 113 5.94 -14.59 -2.49
N PRO A 114 6.34 -14.46 -1.22
CA PRO A 114 6.43 -13.15 -0.59
C PRO A 114 7.52 -12.32 -1.29
N HIS A 115 7.12 -11.16 -1.82
CA HIS A 115 7.97 -10.12 -2.40
C HIS A 115 8.86 -9.41 -1.34
N SER A 116 8.94 -9.96 -0.13
CA SER A 116 9.81 -9.45 0.95
C SER A 116 11.30 -9.69 0.66
N SER A 117 11.64 -10.64 -0.21
CA SER A 117 13.03 -10.92 -0.58
C SER A 117 13.65 -9.85 -1.48
N LEU A 118 12.85 -9.07 -2.21
CA LEU A 118 13.36 -7.98 -3.06
C LEU A 118 13.65 -6.71 -2.27
N LEU A 119 12.82 -6.40 -1.26
CA LEU A 119 13.03 -5.23 -0.39
C LEU A 119 14.28 -5.38 0.48
N ASN A 120 14.54 -6.58 1.02
CA ASN A 120 15.77 -6.84 1.78
C ASN A 120 17.04 -6.72 0.92
N LYS A 121 16.95 -6.97 -0.40
CA LYS A 121 18.09 -6.84 -1.31
C LYS A 121 18.40 -5.39 -1.64
N VAL A 122 17.37 -4.54 -1.75
CA VAL A 122 17.52 -3.09 -1.99
C VAL A 122 18.09 -2.38 -0.75
N PHE A 123 17.58 -2.70 0.44
CA PHE A 123 18.14 -2.14 1.69
C PHE A 123 19.59 -2.59 1.95
N LYS A 124 19.97 -3.81 1.55
CA LYS A 124 21.34 -4.30 1.73
C LYS A 124 22.33 -3.68 0.73
N LEU A 125 21.88 -3.29 -0.46
CA LEU A 125 22.72 -2.60 -1.45
C LEU A 125 23.00 -1.14 -1.07
N MET A 126 22.06 -0.46 -0.42
CA MET A 126 22.24 0.94 0.01
C MET A 126 23.14 1.12 1.24
N ASN A 127 23.38 0.06 2.01
CA ASN A 127 24.18 0.12 3.25
C ASN A 127 25.56 -0.56 3.14
N SER A 128 25.98 -0.97 1.94
CA SER A 128 27.25 -1.68 1.71
C SER A 128 28.39 -0.81 1.15
N GLU A 129 28.22 0.51 1.06
CA GLU A 129 29.31 1.42 0.73
C GLU A 129 29.87 2.06 2.00
N LYS A 130 30.82 1.35 2.62
CA LYS A 130 31.91 1.92 3.43
C LYS A 130 33.20 1.20 3.07
#